data_AF-A0A5D2VCK1-F1
#
_entry.id   AF-A0A5D2VCK1-F1
#
_cell.length_a   1.000
_cell.length_b   1.000
_cell.length_c   1.000
_cell.angle_alpha   90.00
_cell.angle_beta   90.00
_cell.angle_gamma   90.00
#
_symmetry.space_group_name_H-M   'P 1'
#
loop_
_entity.id
_entity.type
_entity.pdbx_description
1 polymer ?
#
loop_
_entity_poly.entity_id
_entity_poly.type
_entity_poly.pdbx_seq_one_letter_code
_entity_poly.pdbx_strand_id
1 'polypeptide(L)'
;MSKSRGKGDYQIDNVPAPRITEADKTIDRKSLQRALDRRLYLLPYGNSNAAPSGKPVWHFPEKVYDSEETLRKCAESALAFVLGDLSHTYFVGNAPMGHMVIRQMENVPEPFKKCEDFVWVTKDELLEYFPEQAEFFKKLIIS
;
A
#
# COMPACT_ATOMS: atom_id res chain seq x y z
N MET A 1 30.26 0.64 52.33
CA MET A 1 30.73 -0.08 51.12
C MET A 1 30.01 0.50 49.92
N SER A 2 30.72 1.29 49.11
CA SER A 2 30.17 1.99 47.93
C SER A 2 30.09 1.02 46.76
N LYS A 3 28.89 0.82 46.18
CA LYS A 3 28.73 0.03 44.95
C LYS A 3 29.19 0.87 43.77
N SER A 4 30.24 0.40 43.11
CA SER A 4 30.88 0.99 41.93
C SER A 4 29.86 1.32 40.83
N ARG A 5 29.81 2.60 40.41
CA ARG A 5 29.20 3.04 39.16
C ARG A 5 30.00 2.44 38.00
N GLY A 6 29.36 1.61 37.17
CA GLY A 6 29.98 1.12 35.94
C GLY A 6 30.31 2.28 35.00
N LYS A 7 31.60 2.50 34.73
CA LYS A 7 32.07 3.26 33.58
C LYS A 7 32.18 2.28 32.42
N GLY A 8 31.25 2.37 31.47
CA GLY A 8 31.40 1.77 30.16
C GLY A 8 31.62 2.90 29.17
N ASP A 9 32.86 3.13 28.76
CA ASP A 9 33.19 4.02 27.65
C ASP A 9 32.80 3.30 26.35
N TYR A 10 31.51 3.31 26.00
CA TYR A 10 31.03 2.79 24.72
C TYR A 10 31.45 3.76 23.61
N GLN A 11 32.64 3.54 23.08
CA GLN A 11 33.13 4.22 21.90
C GLN A 11 32.58 3.50 20.67
N ILE A 12 31.27 3.67 20.40
CA ILE A 12 30.64 3.20 19.17
C ILE A 12 30.90 4.26 18.10
N ASP A 13 31.79 3.97 17.16
CA ASP A 13 31.92 4.77 15.95
C ASP A 13 30.58 4.70 15.20
N ASN A 14 29.95 5.87 14.99
CA ASN A 14 28.68 5.95 14.29
C ASN A 14 28.89 5.70 12.78
N VAL A 15 28.83 4.43 12.39
CA VAL A 15 28.84 4.01 10.99
C VAL A 15 27.40 3.99 10.47
N PRO A 16 27.08 4.68 9.37
CA PRO A 16 25.73 4.68 8.82
C PRO A 16 25.34 3.29 8.35
N ALA A 17 24.08 2.91 8.60
CA ALA A 17 23.54 1.66 8.08
C ALA A 17 23.57 1.64 6.54
N PRO A 18 23.80 0.47 5.92
CA PRO A 18 23.78 0.34 4.46
C PRO A 18 22.40 0.68 3.90
N ARG A 19 22.36 1.30 2.72
CA ARG A 19 21.11 1.63 2.03
C ARG A 19 20.42 0.41 1.41
N ILE A 20 21.18 -0.65 1.17
CA ILE A 20 20.69 -1.93 0.65
C ILE A 20 20.45 -2.84 1.84
N THR A 21 19.21 -3.24 2.05
CA THR A 21 18.80 -4.10 3.16
C THR A 21 18.78 -5.58 2.73
N GLU A 22 18.53 -6.48 3.68
CA GLU A 22 18.29 -7.90 3.34
C GLU A 22 17.01 -8.09 2.50
N ALA A 23 15.99 -7.24 2.71
CA ALA A 23 14.75 -7.27 1.94
C ALA A 23 14.98 -6.86 0.47
N ASP A 24 15.97 -6.01 0.19
CA ASP A 24 16.41 -5.72 -1.18
C ASP A 24 17.07 -6.94 -1.84
N LYS A 25 17.91 -7.66 -1.10
CA LYS A 25 18.63 -8.85 -1.61
C LYS A 25 17.69 -10.00 -1.92
N THR A 26 16.63 -10.18 -1.14
CA THR A 26 15.64 -11.26 -1.31
C THR A 26 14.42 -10.85 -2.12
N ILE A 27 14.31 -9.58 -2.53
CA ILE A 27 13.14 -9.01 -3.22
C ILE A 27 11.87 -9.23 -2.38
N ASP A 28 11.95 -8.96 -1.08
CA ASP A 28 10.81 -9.13 -0.17
C ASP A 28 9.78 -8.00 -0.36
N ARG A 29 8.76 -8.29 -1.16
CA ARG A 29 7.63 -7.38 -1.41
C ARG A 29 6.63 -7.29 -0.25
N LYS A 30 6.82 -8.01 0.85
CA LYS A 30 5.99 -7.87 2.06
C LYS A 30 6.56 -6.83 3.02
N SER A 31 7.85 -6.54 2.93
CA SER A 31 8.55 -5.62 3.82
C SER A 31 8.58 -4.19 3.29
N LEU A 32 8.38 -3.23 4.20
CA LEU A 32 8.63 -1.81 3.97
C LEU A 32 10.13 -1.44 4.05
N GLN A 33 10.98 -2.37 4.49
CA GLN A 33 12.43 -2.16 4.58
C GLN A 33 13.13 -2.41 3.23
N ARG A 34 12.41 -2.41 2.12
CA ARG A 34 12.93 -2.60 0.76
C ARG A 34 12.84 -1.30 -0.01
N ALA A 35 13.81 -1.01 -0.88
CA ALA A 35 13.86 0.15 -1.75
C ALA A 35 13.67 1.47 -0.97
N LEU A 36 14.48 1.67 0.08
CA LEU A 36 14.41 2.82 0.99
C LEU A 36 14.60 4.19 0.30
N ASP A 37 15.08 4.19 -0.93
CA ASP A 37 15.25 5.36 -1.79
C ASP A 37 14.03 5.65 -2.67
N ARG A 38 13.02 4.79 -2.68
CA ARG A 38 11.83 4.85 -3.53
C ARG A 38 10.54 4.91 -2.71
N ARG A 39 9.47 5.36 -3.36
CA ARG A 39 8.11 5.29 -2.81
C ARG A 39 7.53 3.91 -3.06
N LEU A 40 6.94 3.33 -2.01
CA LEU A 40 6.22 2.06 -2.08
C LEU A 40 4.72 2.30 -2.08
N TYR A 41 4.00 1.49 -2.86
CA TYR A 41 2.55 1.51 -3.01
C TYR A 41 1.99 0.16 -2.55
N LEU A 42 0.92 0.21 -1.75
CA LEU A 42 0.23 -0.98 -1.25
C LEU A 42 -0.74 -1.49 -2.30
N LEU A 43 -0.62 -2.77 -2.66
CA LEU A 43 -1.58 -3.49 -3.48
C LEU A 43 -2.08 -4.73 -2.74
N PRO A 44 -3.34 -4.74 -2.30
CA PRO A 44 -4.04 -5.95 -1.90
C PRO A 44 -4.33 -6.88 -3.08
N TYR A 45 -4.40 -8.17 -2.79
CA TYR A 45 -4.91 -9.23 -3.67
C TYR A 45 -6.26 -9.70 -3.15
N GLY A 46 -7.28 -9.61 -3.98
CA GLY A 46 -8.63 -9.94 -3.58
C GLY A 46 -9.66 -9.62 -4.64
N ASN A 47 -10.92 -9.63 -4.22
CA ASN A 47 -12.03 -9.34 -5.11
C ASN A 47 -12.06 -7.83 -5.40
N SER A 48 -12.11 -7.48 -6.68
CA SER A 48 -12.29 -6.12 -7.17
C SER A 48 -13.58 -6.02 -7.98
N ASN A 49 -14.21 -4.85 -7.97
CA ASN A 49 -15.39 -4.54 -8.76
C ASN A 49 -15.11 -4.58 -10.27
N ALA A 50 -13.84 -4.48 -10.66
CA ALA A 50 -13.38 -4.54 -12.04
C ALA A 50 -12.98 -5.97 -12.49
N ALA A 51 -13.05 -6.97 -11.60
CA ALA A 51 -12.52 -8.30 -11.87
C ALA A 51 -13.38 -9.06 -12.91
N PRO A 52 -12.80 -9.55 -14.03
CA PRO A 52 -13.57 -10.10 -15.15
C PRO A 52 -14.36 -11.39 -14.89
N SER A 53 -14.17 -12.06 -13.75
CA SER A 53 -14.75 -13.38 -13.52
C SER A 53 -14.85 -13.76 -12.05
N GLY A 54 -14.97 -12.78 -11.14
CA GLY A 54 -14.96 -13.01 -9.69
C GLY A 54 -13.68 -13.67 -9.15
N LYS A 55 -12.62 -13.72 -9.97
CA LYS A 55 -11.30 -14.19 -9.55
C LYS A 55 -10.59 -13.06 -8.82
N PRO A 56 -9.82 -13.36 -7.75
CA PRO A 56 -9.04 -12.35 -7.08
C PRO A 56 -7.98 -11.79 -8.04
N VAL A 57 -7.78 -10.48 -7.97
CA VAL A 57 -6.81 -9.72 -8.76
C VAL A 57 -6.07 -8.77 -7.85
N TRP A 58 -4.94 -8.23 -8.31
CA TRP A 58 -4.28 -7.13 -7.61
C TRP A 58 -5.06 -5.85 -7.88
N HIS A 59 -5.40 -5.11 -6.83
CA HIS A 59 -6.17 -3.88 -6.94
C HIS A 59 -5.78 -2.88 -5.86
N PHE A 60 -6.31 -1.66 -5.93
CA PHE A 60 -6.25 -0.70 -4.83
C PHE A 60 -7.47 -0.89 -3.91
N PRO A 61 -7.38 -0.55 -2.61
CA PRO A 61 -8.56 -0.51 -1.74
C PRO A 61 -9.65 0.37 -2.36
N GLU A 62 -10.77 -0.25 -2.72
CA GLU A 62 -11.87 0.39 -3.43
C GLU A 62 -13.21 -0.01 -2.82
N LYS A 63 -14.20 0.86 -2.93
CA LYS A 63 -15.55 0.63 -2.45
C LYS A 63 -16.53 1.37 -3.35
N VAL A 64 -17.64 0.73 -3.66
CA VAL A 64 -18.76 1.39 -4.33
C VAL A 64 -19.37 2.40 -3.35
N TYR A 65 -19.44 3.66 -3.77
CA TYR A 65 -20.06 4.71 -2.97
C TYR A 65 -21.55 4.45 -2.83
N ASP A 66 -22.04 4.45 -1.58
CA ASP A 66 -23.43 4.14 -1.28
C ASP A 66 -23.99 5.09 -0.21
N SER A 67 -23.53 4.93 1.03
CA SER A 67 -24.16 5.58 2.20
C SER A 67 -23.24 6.53 2.98
N GLU A 68 -21.96 6.64 2.63
CA GLU A 68 -21.05 7.56 3.32
C GLU A 68 -21.33 9.03 3.01
N GLU A 69 -21.07 9.92 3.96
CA GLU A 69 -21.34 11.36 3.77
C GLU A 69 -20.45 12.03 2.72
N THR A 70 -19.23 11.51 2.51
CA THR A 70 -18.26 12.09 1.58
C THR A 70 -17.46 11.00 0.88
N LEU A 71 -16.96 11.29 -0.32
CA LEU A 71 -16.06 10.40 -1.07
C LEU A 71 -14.80 10.04 -0.26
N ARG A 72 -14.29 10.98 0.54
CA ARG A 72 -13.16 10.74 1.45
C ARG A 72 -13.49 9.70 2.50
N LYS A 73 -14.63 9.84 3.20
CA LYS A 73 -15.08 8.85 4.20
C LYS A 73 -15.31 7.47 3.58
N CYS A 74 -15.81 7.43 2.35
CA CYS A 74 -15.93 6.17 1.60
C CYS A 74 -14.55 5.53 1.37
N ALA A 75 -13.55 6.30 0.91
CA ALA A 75 -12.18 5.82 0.74
C ALA A 75 -11.51 5.39 2.06
N GLU A 76 -11.73 6.13 3.15
CA GLU A 76 -11.29 5.76 4.50
C GLU A 76 -11.89 4.43 4.92
N SER A 77 -13.20 4.22 4.72
CA SER A 77 -13.86 2.95 5.03
C SER A 77 -13.34 1.78 4.18
N ALA A 78 -13.02 2.03 2.91
CA ALA A 78 -12.43 1.03 2.02
C ALA A 78 -11.04 0.60 2.51
N LEU A 79 -10.21 1.55 2.93
CA LEU A 79 -8.89 1.26 3.49
C LEU A 79 -8.98 0.57 4.86
N ALA A 80 -9.90 1.00 5.72
CA ALA A 80 -10.15 0.39 7.02
C ALA A 80 -10.56 -1.08 6.88
N PHE A 81 -11.32 -1.43 5.85
CA PHE A 81 -11.69 -2.82 5.57
C PHE A 81 -10.46 -3.70 5.27
N VAL A 82 -9.44 -3.15 4.62
CA VAL A 82 -8.21 -3.89 4.28
C VAL A 82 -7.25 -3.96 5.49
N LEU A 83 -7.05 -2.85 6.20
CA LEU A 83 -6.03 -2.74 7.26
C LEU A 83 -6.57 -3.08 8.67
N GLY A 84 -7.88 -3.01 8.88
CA GLY A 84 -8.54 -3.14 10.18
C GLY A 84 -8.46 -1.89 11.06
N ASP A 85 -7.31 -1.18 11.06
CA ASP A 85 -7.10 0.07 11.80
C ASP A 85 -6.39 1.11 10.92
N LEU A 86 -6.73 2.39 11.14
CA LEU A 86 -6.25 3.54 10.39
C LEU A 86 -5.35 4.47 11.22
N SER A 87 -4.98 4.11 12.46
CA SER A 87 -4.18 4.94 13.37
C SER A 87 -2.86 5.45 12.80
N HIS A 88 -2.24 4.69 11.89
CA HIS A 88 -0.98 5.02 11.23
C HIS A 88 -1.15 5.44 9.76
N THR A 89 -2.33 5.96 9.40
CA THR A 89 -2.63 6.43 8.04
C THR A 89 -2.97 7.91 8.02
N TYR A 90 -2.67 8.58 6.91
CA TYR A 90 -2.99 9.99 6.72
C TYR A 90 -3.48 10.24 5.29
N PHE A 91 -4.71 10.76 5.17
CA PHE A 91 -5.30 11.17 3.89
C PHE A 91 -4.97 12.64 3.63
N VAL A 92 -4.23 12.89 2.55
CA VAL A 92 -3.61 14.19 2.21
C VAL A 92 -4.63 15.31 1.93
N GLY A 93 -5.82 14.98 1.41
CA GLY A 93 -6.84 15.97 1.08
C GLY A 93 -8.22 15.35 0.83
N ASN A 94 -9.22 16.21 0.67
CA ASN A 94 -10.61 15.78 0.38
C ASN A 94 -10.87 15.58 -1.12
N ALA A 95 -10.07 16.22 -1.98
CA ALA A 95 -10.18 16.08 -3.42
C ALA A 95 -9.54 14.75 -3.88
N PRO A 96 -10.14 14.05 -4.86
CA PRO A 96 -9.55 12.85 -5.42
C PRO A 96 -8.25 13.18 -6.19
N MET A 97 -7.31 12.25 -6.17
CA MET A 97 -6.05 12.40 -6.92
C MET A 97 -6.26 12.25 -8.43
N GLY A 98 -7.24 11.47 -8.86
CA GLY A 98 -7.58 11.25 -10.26
C GLY A 98 -8.92 10.53 -10.41
N HIS A 99 -9.41 10.46 -11.64
CA HIS A 99 -10.65 9.78 -12.00
C HIS A 99 -10.40 8.84 -13.17
N MET A 100 -10.90 7.61 -13.06
CA MET A 100 -10.81 6.58 -14.07
C MET A 100 -12.18 5.94 -14.26
N VAL A 101 -12.65 5.86 -15.50
CA VAL A 101 -13.92 5.21 -15.83
C VAL A 101 -13.66 3.72 -15.97
N ILE A 102 -14.21 2.94 -15.05
CA ILE A 102 -14.12 1.48 -15.06
C ILE A 102 -15.50 0.93 -15.41
N ARG A 103 -15.57 -0.03 -16.34
CA ARG A 103 -16.81 -0.78 -16.58
C ARG A 103 -16.97 -1.80 -15.46
N GLN A 104 -18.01 -1.64 -14.65
CA GLN A 104 -18.39 -2.67 -13.69
C GLN A 104 -18.82 -3.93 -14.45
N MET A 105 -18.29 -5.07 -14.03
CA MET A 105 -18.73 -6.36 -14.57
C MET A 105 -19.92 -6.83 -13.72
N GLU A 106 -21.05 -7.13 -14.37
CA GLU A 106 -22.25 -7.63 -13.67
C GLU A 106 -21.96 -9.00 -13.02
N ASN A 107 -22.47 -9.21 -11.79
CA ASN A 107 -22.23 -10.37 -10.90
C ASN A 107 -20.90 -10.39 -10.12
N VAL A 108 -20.53 -9.29 -9.47
CA VAL A 108 -19.47 -9.32 -8.45
C VAL A 108 -20.03 -10.03 -7.20
N PRO A 109 -19.42 -11.15 -6.72
CA PRO A 109 -19.80 -11.76 -5.45
C PRO A 109 -19.65 -10.77 -4.30
N GLU A 110 -20.43 -10.95 -3.24
CA GLU A 110 -20.51 -10.03 -2.10
C GLU A 110 -19.16 -9.43 -1.65
N PRO A 111 -19.14 -8.15 -1.24
CA PRO A 111 -17.91 -7.38 -0.95
C PRO A 111 -17.14 -7.85 0.29
N PHE A 112 -17.56 -8.95 0.92
CA PHE A 112 -17.10 -9.36 2.26
C PHE A 112 -16.01 -10.43 2.26
N LYS A 113 -15.30 -10.63 1.15
CA LYS A 113 -14.14 -11.53 1.14
C LYS A 113 -12.89 -10.81 1.63
N LYS A 114 -12.31 -11.32 2.72
CA LYS A 114 -11.08 -10.84 3.34
C LYS A 114 -9.94 -10.79 2.31
N CYS A 115 -9.13 -9.74 2.36
CA CYS A 115 -7.86 -9.61 1.62
C CYS A 115 -7.07 -10.92 1.72
N GLU A 116 -6.81 -11.56 0.59
CA GLU A 116 -6.14 -12.88 0.54
C GLU A 116 -4.62 -12.71 0.64
N ASP A 117 -4.07 -11.64 0.07
CA ASP A 117 -2.65 -11.32 0.15
C ASP A 117 -2.38 -9.81 -0.07
N PHE A 118 -1.16 -9.32 0.15
CA PHE A 118 -0.77 -7.92 -0.14
C PHE A 118 0.70 -7.78 -0.57
N VAL A 119 1.04 -6.73 -1.31
CA VAL A 119 2.43 -6.40 -1.65
C VAL A 119 2.71 -4.89 -1.59
N TRP A 120 3.96 -4.55 -1.31
CA TRP A 120 4.54 -3.22 -1.45
C TRP A 120 5.38 -3.15 -2.72
N VAL A 121 4.97 -2.32 -3.65
CA VAL A 121 5.59 -2.21 -4.98
C VAL A 121 6.12 -0.82 -5.24
N THR A 122 7.22 -0.72 -5.98
CA THR A 122 7.71 0.55 -6.51
C THR A 122 6.83 1.02 -7.67
N LYS A 123 6.99 2.27 -8.11
CA LYS A 123 6.26 2.80 -9.28
C LYS A 123 6.45 1.92 -10.52
N ASP A 124 7.67 1.48 -10.80
CA ASP A 124 7.97 0.68 -12.00
C ASP A 124 7.24 -0.67 -11.93
N GLU A 125 7.32 -1.36 -10.79
CA GLU A 125 6.61 -2.61 -10.53
C GLU A 125 5.08 -2.42 -10.62
N LEU A 126 4.54 -1.32 -10.09
CA LEU A 126 3.11 -1.01 -10.16
C LEU A 126 2.59 -0.98 -11.60
N LEU A 127 3.38 -0.46 -12.55
CA LEU A 127 2.99 -0.41 -13.97
C LEU A 127 2.92 -1.81 -14.61
N GLU A 128 3.67 -2.77 -14.09
CA GLU A 128 3.61 -4.18 -14.54
C GLU A 128 2.30 -4.85 -14.10
N TYR A 129 1.76 -4.48 -12.93
CA TYR A 129 0.47 -4.98 -12.45
C TYR A 129 -0.73 -4.39 -13.22
N PHE A 130 -0.61 -3.18 -13.75
CA PHE A 130 -1.69 -2.46 -14.42
C PHE A 130 -1.27 -1.92 -15.81
N PRO A 131 -1.02 -2.79 -16.80
CA PRO A 131 -0.48 -2.38 -18.10
C PRO A 131 -1.46 -1.48 -18.88
N GLU A 132 -2.76 -1.74 -18.81
CA GLU A 132 -3.79 -0.96 -19.51
C GLU A 132 -3.93 0.46 -18.92
N GLN A 133 -3.71 0.61 -17.62
CA GLN A 133 -3.82 1.87 -16.88
C GLN A 133 -2.45 2.55 -16.67
N ALA A 134 -1.37 1.99 -17.23
CA ALA A 134 -0.01 2.45 -16.98
C ALA A 134 0.20 3.94 -17.33
N GLU A 135 -0.35 4.40 -18.46
CA GLU A 135 -0.26 5.81 -18.88
C GLU A 135 -1.00 6.76 -17.94
N PHE A 136 -2.09 6.30 -17.31
CA PHE A 136 -2.80 7.07 -16.30
C PHE A 136 -1.95 7.19 -15.03
N PHE A 137 -1.42 6.08 -14.52
CA PHE A 137 -0.58 6.08 -13.31
C PHE A 137 0.72 6.86 -13.49
N LYS A 138 1.31 6.89 -14.69
CA LYS A 138 2.50 7.72 -14.99
C LYS A 138 2.24 9.21 -14.79
N LYS A 139 1.03 9.69 -15.11
CA LYS A 139 0.63 11.10 -14.92
C LYS A 139 0.29 11.41 -13.47
N LEU A 140 -0.30 10.45 -12.77
CA LEU A 140 -0.75 10.60 -11.38
C LEU A 140 0.42 10.56 -10.38
N ILE A 141 1.37 9.67 -10.59
CA ILE A 141 2.44 9.36 -9.65
C ILE A 141 3.75 10.00 -10.09
N ILE A 142 4.20 11.00 -9.34
CA ILE A 142 5.49 11.68 -9.59
C ILE A 142 6.64 10.84 -9.00
N SER A 143 7.68 10.64 -9.82
CA SER A 143 8.94 10.00 -9.43
C SER A 143 9.87 10.96 -8.72
#